data_AF-A0A2A4PH17-F1
#
_entry.id   AF-A0A2A4PH17-F1
#
_cell.length_a   1.000
_cell.length_b   1.000
_cell.length_c   1.000
_cell.angle_alpha   90.00
_cell.angle_beta   90.00
_cell.angle_gamma   90.00
#
_symmetry.space_group_name_H-M   'P 1'
#
loop_
_entity.id
_entity.type
_entity.pdbx_description
1 polymer ?
#
loop_
_entity_poly.entity_id
_entity_poly.type
_entity_poly.pdbx_seq_one_letter_code
_entity_poly.pdbx_strand_id
1 'polypeptide(L)'
;MTKPSAICQHCGYQISTFTEALESLESGGKCLLCGGSIDSEKLAKVVDSFSDSELLSEGSERAEEEGDLAEEDEFIAGPQDFGDDGEDEEDPLL
;
A
#
# COMPACT_ATOMS: atom_id res chain seq x y z
N MET A 1 19.36 18.80 -14.54
CA MET A 1 17.98 18.75 -15.06
C MET A 1 17.07 18.52 -13.87
N THR A 2 15.96 19.24 -13.76
CA THR A 2 14.96 19.01 -12.70
C THR A 2 14.19 17.72 -13.00
N LYS A 3 14.03 16.85 -12.01
CA LYS A 3 13.22 15.63 -12.11
C LYS A 3 11.79 16.02 -12.53
N PRO A 4 11.16 15.31 -13.48
CA PRO A 4 9.76 15.55 -13.82
C PRO A 4 8.88 15.39 -12.59
N SER A 5 7.76 16.12 -12.54
CA SER A 5 6.78 16.02 -11.47
C SER A 5 5.36 15.88 -12.04
N ALA A 6 4.53 15.13 -11.32
CA ALA A 6 3.11 14.99 -11.61
C ALA A 6 2.30 15.56 -10.44
N ILE A 7 1.44 16.53 -10.74
CA ILE A 7 0.59 17.21 -9.75
C ILE A 7 -0.86 17.06 -10.19
N CYS A 8 -1.71 16.56 -9.30
CA CYS A 8 -3.14 16.49 -9.52
C CYS A 8 -3.72 17.90 -9.65
N GLN A 9 -4.35 18.19 -10.79
CA GLN A 9 -4.94 19.51 -11.04
C GLN A 9 -6.22 19.75 -10.23
N HIS A 10 -6.80 18.69 -9.65
CA HIS A 10 -8.03 18.79 -8.88
C HIS A 10 -7.78 19.16 -7.41
N CYS A 11 -6.87 18.45 -6.72
CA CYS A 11 -6.58 18.67 -5.31
C CYS A 11 -5.20 19.29 -5.02
N GLY A 12 -4.36 19.48 -6.04
CA GLY A 12 -3.00 20.01 -5.88
C GLY A 12 -2.00 19.02 -5.32
N TYR A 13 -2.39 17.77 -5.07
CA TYR A 13 -1.51 16.74 -4.54
C TYR A 13 -0.37 16.44 -5.53
N GLN A 14 0.86 16.47 -5.02
CA GLN A 14 2.06 16.15 -5.78
C GLN A 14 2.42 14.69 -5.58
N ILE A 15 2.52 13.95 -6.68
CA ILE A 15 3.05 12.59 -6.70
C ILE A 15 4.54 12.63 -6.39
N SER A 16 4.96 11.88 -5.38
CA SER A 16 6.28 11.99 -4.76
C SER A 16 7.07 10.70 -4.78
N THR A 17 6.41 9.54 -4.74
CA THR A 17 7.05 8.22 -4.74
C THR A 17 6.91 7.50 -6.08
N PHE A 18 7.75 6.49 -6.31
CA PHE A 18 7.64 5.64 -7.49
C PHE A 18 6.32 4.86 -7.47
N THR A 19 5.97 4.27 -6.33
CA THR A 19 4.72 3.52 -6.14
C THR A 19 3.52 4.38 -6.53
N GLU A 20 3.42 5.60 -5.98
CA GLU A 20 2.29 6.50 -6.26
C GLU A 20 2.18 6.81 -7.76
N ALA A 21 3.33 7.04 -8.42
CA ALA A 21 3.39 7.35 -9.84
C ALA A 21 2.96 6.15 -10.70
N LEU A 22 3.44 4.96 -10.37
CA LEU A 22 3.11 3.72 -11.06
C LEU A 22 1.63 3.36 -10.89
N GLU A 23 1.12 3.35 -9.66
CA GLU A 23 -0.28 3.03 -9.38
C GLU A 23 -1.25 4.03 -10.02
N SER A 24 -0.91 5.32 -9.98
CA SER A 24 -1.71 6.37 -10.66
C SER A 24 -1.73 6.15 -12.17
N LEU A 25 -0.62 5.72 -12.77
CA LEU A 25 -0.50 5.43 -14.20
C LEU A 25 -1.32 4.19 -14.57
N GLU A 26 -1.19 3.09 -13.81
CA GLU A 26 -1.95 1.85 -13.99
C GLU A 26 -3.46 2.06 -13.82
N SER A 27 -3.85 2.99 -12.94
CA SER A 27 -5.24 3.42 -12.75
C SER A 27 -5.78 4.31 -13.87
N GLY A 28 -5.04 4.48 -14.97
CA GLY A 28 -5.46 5.30 -16.11
C GLY A 28 -5.29 6.80 -15.88
N GLY A 29 -4.28 7.21 -15.12
CA GLY A 29 -4.01 8.61 -14.79
C GLY A 29 -4.96 9.17 -13.74
N LYS A 30 -5.22 8.42 -12.67
CA LYS A 30 -6.10 8.84 -11.57
C LYS A 30 -5.30 9.18 -10.33
N CYS A 31 -5.68 10.27 -9.66
CA CYS A 31 -5.12 10.65 -8.38
C CYS A 31 -5.60 9.68 -7.30
N LEU A 32 -4.66 9.06 -6.59
CA LEU A 32 -4.95 8.12 -5.50
C LEU A 32 -5.70 8.76 -4.33
N LEU A 33 -5.58 10.08 -4.15
CA LEU A 33 -6.23 10.83 -3.07
C LEU A 33 -7.66 11.27 -3.37
N CYS A 34 -7.93 11.79 -4.56
CA CYS A 34 -9.23 12.41 -4.88
C CYS A 34 -9.93 11.83 -6.12
N GLY A 35 -9.33 10.86 -6.81
CA GLY A 35 -9.85 10.30 -8.06
C GLY A 35 -9.80 11.27 -9.26
N GLY A 36 -9.29 12.49 -9.07
CA GLY A 36 -9.12 13.49 -10.12
C GLY A 36 -8.11 13.02 -11.18
N SER A 37 -8.25 13.53 -12.40
CA SER A 37 -7.36 13.14 -13.50
C SER A 37 -5.98 13.78 -13.36
N ILE A 38 -4.95 12.99 -13.67
CA ILE A 38 -3.55 13.36 -13.79
C ILE A 38 -3.11 13.00 -15.22
N ASP A 39 -2.26 13.83 -15.81
CA ASP A 39 -1.71 13.60 -17.15
C ASP A 39 -0.85 12.33 -17.18
N SER A 40 -1.30 11.32 -17.94
CA SER A 40 -0.62 10.03 -18.06
C SER A 40 0.77 10.13 -18.68
N GLU A 41 1.02 11.07 -19.60
CA GLU A 41 2.36 11.25 -20.18
C GLU A 41 3.33 11.82 -19.15
N LYS A 42 2.84 12.67 -18.24
CA LYS A 42 3.66 13.16 -17.12
C LYS A 42 3.94 12.06 -16.12
N LEU A 43 2.95 11.24 -15.79
CA LEU A 43 3.14 10.08 -14.91
C LEU A 43 4.18 9.11 -15.48
N ALA A 44 4.08 8.76 -16.77
CA ALA A 44 5.08 7.89 -17.42
C ALA A 44 6.50 8.47 -17.34
N LYS A 45 6.68 9.76 -17.63
CA LYS A 45 7.99 10.44 -17.49
C LYS A 45 8.50 10.46 -16.05
N VAL A 46 7.60 10.56 -15.07
CA VAL A 46 7.95 10.49 -13.64
C VAL A 46 8.45 9.09 -13.31
N VAL A 47 7.71 8.04 -13.66
CA VAL A 47 8.10 6.63 -13.48
C VAL A 47 9.46 6.35 -14.12
N ASP A 48 9.66 6.75 -15.37
CA ASP A 48 10.92 6.55 -16.11
C ASP A 48 12.11 7.34 -15.52
N SER A 49 11.86 8.30 -14.63
CA SER A 49 12.91 9.13 -14.04
C SER A 49 13.50 8.59 -12.74
N PHE A 50 12.91 7.53 -12.17
CA PHE A 50 13.45 6.89 -10.97
C PHE A 50 14.65 6.01 -11.32
N SER A 51 15.72 6.17 -10.56
CA SER A 51 16.89 5.30 -10.62
C SER A 51 16.69 4.02 -9.82
N ASP A 52 17.41 2.95 -10.17
CA ASP A 52 17.41 1.69 -9.41
C ASP A 52 17.67 1.90 -7.91
N SER A 53 18.54 2.84 -7.55
CA SER A 53 18.82 3.18 -6.15
C SER A 53 17.62 3.80 -5.42
N GLU A 54 16.83 4.63 -6.10
CA GLU A 54 15.61 5.20 -5.50
C GLU A 54 14.54 4.13 -5.33
N LEU A 55 14.40 3.22 -6.31
CA LEU A 55 13.48 2.08 -6.24
C LEU A 55 13.81 1.15 -5.07
N LEU A 56 15.10 0.83 -4.89
CA LEU A 56 15.56 -0.02 -3.79
C LEU A 56 15.40 0.66 -2.43
N SER A 57 15.64 1.97 -2.32
CA SER A 57 15.42 2.73 -1.07
C SER A 57 13.96 2.71 -0.67
N GLU A 58 13.06 3.09 -1.59
CA GLU A 58 11.62 3.10 -1.33
C GLU A 58 11.10 1.70 -0.98
N GLY A 59 11.55 0.67 -1.69
CA GLY A 59 11.18 -0.72 -1.39
C GLY A 59 11.65 -1.19 -0.02
N SER A 60 12.85 -0.78 0.42
CA SER A 60 13.37 -1.11 1.75
C SER A 60 12.58 -0.42 2.86
N GLU A 61 12.33 0.88 2.70
CA GLU A 61 11.56 1.69 3.67
C GLU A 61 10.15 1.11 3.87
N ARG A 62 9.48 0.75 2.77
CA ARG A 62 8.15 0.13 2.84
C ARG A 62 8.16 -1.25 3.49
N ALA A 63 9.16 -2.08 3.19
CA ALA A 63 9.28 -3.40 3.79
C ALA A 63 9.54 -3.32 5.31
N GLU A 64 10.31 -2.32 5.75
CA GLU A 64 10.51 -2.04 7.18
C GLU A 64 9.20 -1.59 7.84
N GLU A 65 8.48 -0.62 7.25
CA GLU A 65 7.18 -0.16 7.78
C GLU A 65 6.13 -1.28 7.87
N GLU A 66 6.04 -2.14 6.85
CA GLU A 66 5.12 -3.28 6.86
C GLU A 66 5.56 -4.37 7.86
N GLY A 67 6.87 -4.55 8.06
CA GLY A 67 7.44 -5.46 9.06
C GLY A 67 7.16 -5.02 10.49
N ASP A 68 7.31 -3.73 10.78
CA ASP A 68 7.02 -3.14 12.09
C ASP A 68 5.54 -3.30 12.46
N LEU A 69 4.62 -3.12 11.50
CA LEU A 69 3.19 -3.33 11.69
C LEU A 69 2.85 -4.81 11.95
N ALA A 70 3.53 -5.74 11.27
CA ALA A 70 3.31 -7.17 11.47
C ALA A 70 3.74 -7.63 12.87
N GLU A 71 4.84 -7.08 13.42
CA GLU A 71 5.26 -7.38 14.80
C GLU A 71 4.30 -6.78 15.85
N GLU A 72 3.69 -5.61 15.59
CA GLU A 72 2.64 -5.05 16.46
C GLU A 72 1.35 -5.88 16.46
N ASP A 73 0.92 -6.39 15.30
CA ASP A 73 -0.27 -7.26 15.19
C ASP A 73 -0.04 -8.63 15.87
N GLU A 74 1.18 -9.18 15.83
CA GLU A 74 1.53 -10.42 16.54
C GLU A 74 1.46 -10.26 18.07
N PHE A 75 1.68 -9.04 18.60
CA PHE A 75 1.56 -8.72 20.02
C PHE A 75 0.10 -8.55 20.49
N ILE A 76 -0.82 -8.17 19.59
CA ILE A 76 -2.25 -8.02 19.88
C ILE A 76 -3.00 -9.36 19.76
N ALA A 77 -2.45 -10.33 19.02
CA ALA A 77 -2.85 -11.72 19.06
C ALA A 77 -2.39 -12.41 20.36
N GLY A 78 -2.87 -11.92 21.51
CA GLY A 78 -2.89 -12.72 22.73
C GLY A 78 -3.54 -14.08 22.44
N PRO A 79 -3.17 -15.17 23.16
CA PRO A 79 -3.63 -16.50 22.81
C PRO A 79 -5.15 -16.50 22.74
N GLN A 80 -5.69 -16.54 21.52
CA GLN A 80 -7.10 -16.80 21.32
C GLN A 80 -7.30 -18.21 21.84
N ASP A 81 -7.81 -18.30 23.06
CA ASP A 81 -8.40 -19.50 23.61
C ASP A 81 -9.62 -19.79 22.73
N PHE A 82 -9.38 -20.49 21.61
CA PHE A 82 -10.43 -21.16 20.87
C PHE A 82 -11.02 -22.16 21.83
N GLY A 83 -12.08 -21.75 22.53
CA GLY A 83 -12.80 -22.57 23.48
C GLY A 83 -12.99 -23.97 22.93
N ASP A 84 -12.45 -24.94 23.67
CA ASP A 84 -12.74 -26.36 23.56
C ASP A 84 -14.20 -26.59 24.00
N ASP A 85 -15.14 -26.03 23.24
CA ASP A 85 -16.57 -25.96 23.57
C ASP A 85 -17.41 -26.51 22.40
N GLY A 86 -17.08 -27.75 22.02
CA GLY A 86 -17.85 -28.57 21.09
C GLY A 86 -17.13 -29.91 20.86
N GLU A 87 -17.64 -31.08 21.20
CA GLU A 87 -19.02 -31.51 21.42
C GLU A 87 -19.02 -32.67 22.43
N ASP A 88 -19.86 -32.61 23.45
CA ASP A 88 -20.43 -33.81 24.09
C ASP A 88 -21.88 -33.45 24.48
N GLU A 89 -22.74 -33.36 23.45
CA GLU A 89 -24.18 -33.55 23.68
C GLU A 89 -24.38 -35.03 24.04
N GLU A 90 -24.39 -35.33 25.34
CA GLU A 90 -24.79 -36.64 25.85
C GLU A 90 -26.21 -36.97 25.30
N ASP A 91 -26.27 -37.92 24.37
CA ASP A 91 -27.50 -38.51 23.83
C ASP A 91 -28.36 -39.06 24.99
N PRO A 92 -29.59 -38.56 25.24
CA PRO A 92 -30.39 -38.97 26.38
C PRO A 92 -31.12 -40.32 26.16
N LEU A 93 -30.45 -41.31 25.58
CA LEU A 93 -31.02 -42.65 25.36
C LEU A 93 -30.02 -43.78 25.66
N LEU A 94 -29.66 -43.96 26.94
CA LEU A 94 -29.38 -45.28 27.53
C LEU A 94 -29.72 -45.32 29.04
#